data_AF-A0A6I3UAU2-F1
#
_entry.id   AF-A0A6I3UAU2-F1
#
_cell.length_a   1.000
_cell.length_b   1.000
_cell.length_c   1.000
_cell.angle_alpha   90.00
_cell.angle_beta   90.00
_cell.angle_gamma   90.00
#
_symmetry.space_group_name_H-M   'P 1'
#
loop_
_entity.id
_entity.type
_entity.pdbx_description
1 polymer ?
#
loop_
_entity_poly.entity_id
_entity_poly.type
_entity_poly.pdbx_seq_one_letter_code
_entity_poly.pdbx_strand_id
1 'polypeptide(L)' 'MELHFNLELVETYKSNSQKARILTEDWVYRQSYCPNCGNNPLNHFENNRPVADFYCNHC' A
#
# COMPACT_ATOMS: atom_id res chain seq x y z
N MET A 1 -8.47 10.54 5.24
CA MET A 1 -8.20 9.81 3.99
C MET A 1 -7.51 10.77 3.06
N GLU A 2 -6.23 10.49 2.78
CA GLU A 2 -5.47 11.23 1.77
C GLU A 2 -5.94 10.80 0.38
N LEU A 3 -6.18 11.75 -0.52
CA LEU A 3 -6.69 11.48 -1.87
C LEU A 3 -5.64 11.69 -2.96
N HIS A 4 -4.45 12.14 -2.58
CA HIS A 4 -3.35 12.38 -3.49
C HIS A 4 -2.22 11.35 -3.30
N PHE A 5 -1.59 10.99 -4.41
CA PHE A 5 -0.39 10.18 -4.39
C PHE A 5 0.85 11.02 -4.07
N ASN A 6 1.82 10.42 -3.37
CA ASN A 6 3.14 11.04 -3.21
C ASN A 6 3.98 10.81 -4.47
N LEU A 7 3.98 11.79 -5.37
CA LEU A 7 4.69 11.69 -6.65
C LEU A 7 6.21 11.66 -6.51
N GLU A 8 6.77 12.06 -5.37
CA GLU A 8 8.20 11.98 -5.07
C GLU A 8 8.71 10.52 -5.13
N LEU A 9 7.87 9.55 -4.78
CA LEU A 9 8.21 8.12 -4.79
C LEU A 9 8.53 7.57 -6.19
N VAL A 10 8.10 8.27 -7.24
CA VAL A 10 8.16 7.76 -8.62
C VAL A 10 8.99 8.61 -9.58
N GLU A 11 9.69 9.63 -9.09
CA GLU A 11 10.48 10.55 -9.91
C GLU A 11 11.54 9.82 -10.77
N THR A 12 12.15 8.77 -10.22
CA THR A 12 13.24 8.02 -10.86
C THR A 12 12.73 6.89 -11.77
N TYR A 13 11.45 6.54 -11.69
CA TYR A 13 10.87 5.45 -12.48
C TYR A 13 10.49 5.93 -13.88
N LYS A 14 10.76 5.12 -14.90
CA LYS A 14 10.36 5.42 -16.30
C LYS A 14 9.08 4.73 -16.72
N SER A 15 8.87 3.48 -16.26
CA SER A 15 7.71 2.68 -16.63
C SER A 15 6.46 3.13 -15.88
N ASN A 16 5.40 3.48 -16.61
CA ASN A 16 4.12 3.84 -16.02
C ASN A 16 3.52 2.72 -15.16
N SER A 17 3.73 1.45 -15.53
CA SER A 17 3.26 0.31 -14.72
C SER A 17 3.98 0.24 -13.38
N GLN A 18 5.29 0.53 -13.36
CA GLN A 18 6.06 0.60 -12.11
C GLN A 18 5.61 1.80 -11.27
N LYS A 19 5.40 2.97 -11.88
CA LYS A 19 4.89 4.15 -11.18
C LYS A 19 3.55 3.86 -10.51
N ALA A 20 2.60 3.31 -11.28
CA ALA A 20 1.28 2.96 -10.77
C ALA A 20 1.40 2.01 -9.57
N ARG A 21 2.16 0.92 -9.70
CA ARG A 21 2.40 -0.04 -8.62
C ARG A 21 2.92 0.64 -7.35
N ILE A 22 4.02 1.39 -7.44
CA ILE A 22 4.66 2.03 -6.29
C ILE A 22 3.70 3.01 -5.60
N LEU A 23 2.99 3.84 -6.36
CA LEU A 23 2.03 4.79 -5.80
C LEU A 23 0.85 4.11 -5.13
N THR A 24 0.28 3.07 -5.75
CA THR A 24 -0.88 2.37 -5.20
C THR A 24 -0.52 1.54 -3.98
N GLU A 25 0.63 0.87 -3.95
CA GLU A 25 1.07 0.07 -2.81
C GLU A 25 1.36 0.96 -1.60
N ASP A 26 2.05 2.09 -1.78
CA ASP A 26 2.30 3.07 -0.73
C ASP A 26 1.00 3.67 -0.18
N TRP A 27 0.06 4.02 -1.05
CA TRP A 27 -1.22 4.57 -0.61
C TRP A 27 -2.04 3.55 0.19
N VAL A 28 -2.13 2.30 -0.29
CA VAL A 28 -2.82 1.22 0.43
C VAL A 28 -2.17 0.99 1.79
N TYR A 29 -0.84 0.96 1.87
CA TYR A 29 -0.15 0.82 3.14
C TYR A 29 -0.52 1.92 4.14
N ARG A 30 -0.54 3.19 3.69
CA ARG A 30 -0.76 4.33 4.59
C ARG A 30 -2.22 4.62 4.91
N GLN A 31 -3.15 4.22 4.05
CA GLN A 31 -4.56 4.65 4.13
C GLN A 31 -5.55 3.50 4.27
N SER A 32 -5.19 2.28 3.90
CA SER A 32 -6.08 1.13 4.00
C SER A 32 -6.33 0.74 5.45
N TYR A 33 -7.51 0.17 5.68
CA TYR A 33 -7.98 -0.23 7.00
C TYR A 33 -8.53 -1.65 6.95
N CYS A 34 -8.62 -2.28 8.12
CA CYS A 34 -9.24 -3.59 8.26
C CYS A 34 -10.76 -3.46 8.13
N PRO A 35 -11.40 -4.12 7.14
CA PRO A 35 -12.85 -4.06 6.99
C PRO A 35 -13.61 -4.75 8.14
N ASN A 36 -12.95 -5.63 8.91
CA ASN A 36 -13.56 -6.33 10.03
C ASN A 36 -13.59 -5.47 11.32
N CYS A 37 -12.47 -4.84 11.69
CA CYS A 37 -12.33 -4.12 12.96
C CYS A 37 -12.07 -2.61 12.84
N GLY A 38 -11.89 -2.09 11.63
CA GLY A 38 -11.61 -0.68 11.37
C GLY A 38 -10.15 -0.24 11.63
N ASN A 39 -9.27 -1.15 12.04
CA ASN A 39 -7.86 -0.81 12.32
C ASN A 39 -7.14 -0.26 11.09
N ASN A 40 -6.45 0.88 11.23
CA ASN A 40 -5.74 1.59 10.16
C ASN A 40 -4.42 2.16 10.73
N PRO A 41 -3.26 1.96 10.08
CA PRO A 41 -3.05 1.22 8.83
C PRO A 41 -2.97 -0.30 8.97
N LEU A 42 -3.06 -0.99 7.83
CA LEU A 42 -2.71 -2.41 7.72
C LEU A 42 -1.18 -2.59 7.75
N ASN A 43 -0.73 -3.81 8.06
CA ASN A 43 0.69 -4.18 8.06
C ASN A 43 1.05 -4.92 6.78
N HIS A 44 2.28 -4.75 6.31
CA HIS A 44 2.83 -5.49 5.18
C HIS A 44 3.20 -6.90 5.58
N PHE A 45 2.87 -7.87 4.73
CA PHE A 45 3.56 -9.14 4.75
C PHE A 45 5.01 -9.01 4.28
N GLU A 46 5.81 -10.02 4.59
CA GLU A 46 7.16 -10.10 4.05
C GLU A 46 7.14 -10.15 2.52
N ASN A 47 8.14 -9.52 1.91
CA ASN A 47 8.29 -9.49 0.46
C ASN A 47 8.29 -10.91 -0.12
N ASN A 48 7.63 -11.08 -1.27
CA ASN A 48 7.46 -12.35 -1.98
C ASN A 48 6.56 -13.38 -1.28
N ARG A 49 5.72 -12.97 -0.33
CA ARG A 49 4.67 -13.85 0.19
C ARG A 49 3.64 -14.15 -0.92
N PRO A 50 3.37 -15.44 -1.23
CA PRO A 50 2.33 -15.77 -2.21
C PRO A 50 0.95 -15.30 -1.74
N VAL A 51 0.20 -14.67 -2.64
CA VAL A 51 -1.26 -14.41 -2.52
C VAL A 51 -1.64 -13.36 -1.45
N ALA A 52 -0.69 -12.70 -0.80
CA ALA A 52 -1.03 -11.77 0.28
C ALA A 52 -0.01 -10.63 0.44
N ASP A 53 -0.53 -9.38 0.38
CA ASP A 53 0.28 -8.15 0.51
C ASP A 53 0.13 -7.47 1.89
N PHE A 54 -1.08 -7.53 2.48
CA PHE A 54 -1.42 -6.82 3.73
C PHE A 54 -2.23 -7.66 4.71
N TYR A 55 -2.10 -7.36 6.01
CA TYR A 55 -2.90 -7.95 7.07
C TYR A 55 -3.21 -6.99 8.22
N CYS A 56 -4.25 -7.34 8.98
CA CYS A 56 -4.55 -6.68 10.24
C CYS A 56 -3.77 -7.37 11.36
N ASN A 57 -3.06 -6.61 12.19
CA ASN A 57 -2.38 -7.12 13.38
C ASN A 57 -3.27 -7.12 14.64
N HIS A 58 -4.54 -6.72 14.52
CA HIS A 58 -5.46 -6.58 15.64
C HIS A 58 -6.45 -7.74 15.76
N CYS A 59 -6.90 -8.31 14.63
CA CYS A 59 -7.91 -9.37 14.58
C CYS A 59 -7.57 -10.43 13.55
#